data_AF-A0A1W2C7B3-F1
#
_entry.id   AF-A0A1W2C7B3-F1
#
_cell.length_a   1.000
_cell.length_b   1.000
_cell.length_c   1.000
_cell.angle_alpha   90.00
_cell.angle_beta   90.00
_cell.angle_gamma   90.00
#
_symmetry.space_group_name_H-M   'P 1'
#
loop_
_entity.id
_entity.type
_entity.pdbx_description
1 polymer ?
#
loop_
_entity_poly.entity_id
_entity_poly.type
_entity_poly.pdbx_seq_one_letter_code
_entity_poly.pdbx_strand_id
1 'polypeptide(L)'
;MFEFLNGMDVALRRLFLAIAATLTLAACADPLEQVGRLEDVDIAEDATMVEALPAPAESRPEGGFFSRFFEGGSAKGATQGGTVSNGQTLPYGEVGVLCGVSDRKLGKAIARHPERGRGYTLYDSAPGSTAPHSFYVTGFDDQCARQITGALVMFGSPSMHEQLRYGLPAESQPVSATDEAYETLKRRVCGAARGKPCGRGIARMEKNTVFVTIYENFASNPRWAELLLHDGELLAQGMKGR
;
A
#
# COMPACT_ATOMS: atom_id res chain seq x y z
N MET A 1 -9.25 -48.50 23.25
CA MET A 1 -8.19 -48.65 22.22
C MET A 1 -7.79 -50.11 22.02
N PHE A 2 -7.69 -50.93 23.07
CA PHE A 2 -7.35 -52.36 22.96
C PHE A 2 -8.41 -53.24 22.28
N GLU A 3 -9.72 -52.92 22.38
CA GLU A 3 -10.78 -53.75 21.77
C GLU A 3 -10.93 -53.57 20.25
N PHE A 4 -10.52 -52.44 19.68
CA PHE A 4 -10.60 -52.21 18.21
C PHE A 4 -9.57 -53.02 17.40
N LEU A 5 -8.51 -53.54 18.05
CA LEU A 5 -7.38 -54.21 17.38
C LEU A 5 -7.57 -55.72 17.19
N ASN A 6 -8.63 -56.32 17.74
CA ASN A 6 -8.82 -57.78 17.72
C ASN A 6 -9.66 -58.30 16.54
N GLY A 7 -10.30 -57.41 15.76
CA GLY A 7 -11.09 -57.77 14.58
C GLY A 7 -10.44 -57.44 13.23
N MET A 8 -9.22 -56.89 13.24
CA MET A 8 -8.53 -56.43 12.03
C MET A 8 -7.62 -57.54 11.48
N ASP A 9 -7.68 -57.74 10.17
CA ASP A 9 -6.80 -58.65 9.43
C ASP A 9 -5.32 -58.37 9.76
N VAL A 10 -4.49 -59.42 9.84
CA VAL A 10 -3.12 -59.35 10.40
C VAL A 10 -2.25 -58.35 9.62
N ALA A 11 -2.50 -58.20 8.32
CA ALA A 11 -1.84 -57.22 7.47
C ALA A 11 -2.19 -55.77 7.84
N LEU A 12 -3.47 -55.50 8.15
CA LEU A 12 -3.96 -54.18 8.50
C LEU A 12 -3.45 -53.74 9.88
N ARG A 13 -3.32 -54.69 10.82
CA ARG A 13 -2.74 -54.43 12.14
C ARG A 13 -1.24 -54.08 12.07
N ARG A 14 -0.47 -54.75 11.20
CA ARG A 14 0.94 -54.43 10.95
C ARG A 14 1.11 -53.05 10.30
N LEU A 15 0.23 -52.71 9.35
CA LEU A 15 0.23 -51.40 8.71
C LEU A 15 -0.09 -50.27 9.71
N PHE A 16 -1.08 -50.48 10.59
CA PHE A 16 -1.45 -49.49 11.60
C PHE A 16 -0.33 -49.24 12.61
N LEU A 17 0.37 -50.29 13.04
CA LEU A 17 1.52 -50.18 13.94
C LEU A 17 2.71 -49.48 13.27
N ALA A 18 2.95 -49.74 11.97
CA ALA A 18 3.99 -49.05 11.22
C ALA A 18 3.70 -47.56 11.06
N ILE A 19 2.45 -47.19 10.74
CA ILE A 19 2.01 -45.79 10.59
C ILE A 19 2.12 -45.05 11.93
N ALA A 20 1.65 -45.65 13.02
CA ALA A 20 1.76 -45.06 14.36
C ALA A 20 3.22 -44.83 14.77
N ALA A 21 4.12 -45.77 14.48
CA ALA A 21 5.55 -45.62 14.74
C ALA A 21 6.20 -44.51 13.90
N THR A 22 5.80 -44.33 12.63
CA THR A 22 6.30 -43.23 11.80
C THR A 22 5.80 -41.85 12.25
N LEU A 23 4.57 -41.76 12.78
CA LEU A 23 4.00 -40.49 13.26
C LEU A 23 4.70 -39.99 14.54
N THR A 24 5.23 -40.87 15.39
CA THR A 24 5.99 -40.46 16.58
C THR A 24 7.38 -39.91 16.27
N LEU A 25 7.97 -40.27 15.12
CA LEU A 25 9.30 -39.78 14.71
C LEU A 25 9.25 -38.36 14.09
N ALA A 26 8.10 -37.94 13.54
CA ALA A 26 7.96 -36.63 12.89
C ALA A 26 7.67 -35.47 13.87
N ALA A 27 7.43 -35.75 15.15
CA ALA A 27 7.01 -34.77 16.14
C ALA A 27 8.16 -34.04 16.87
N CYS A 28 9.43 -34.36 16.56
CA CYS A 28 10.59 -33.75 17.22
C CYS A 28 11.41 -32.81 16.32
N ALA A 29 10.95 -32.49 15.11
CA ALA A 29 11.56 -31.44 14.31
C ALA A 29 10.92 -30.11 14.72
N ASP A 30 11.56 -29.35 15.62
CA ASP A 30 11.17 -27.99 15.96
C ASP A 30 11.82 -27.01 14.96
N PRO A 31 11.07 -26.53 13.93
CA PRO A 31 11.64 -25.74 12.84
C PRO A 31 11.92 -24.29 13.25
N LEU A 32 11.62 -23.93 14.51
CA LEU A 32 11.70 -22.56 15.02
C LEU A 32 12.97 -22.28 15.82
N GLU A 33 13.81 -23.28 16.08
CA GLU A 33 15.11 -23.11 16.75
C GLU A 33 16.10 -22.27 15.90
N GLN A 34 15.90 -22.20 14.58
CA GLN A 34 16.75 -21.43 13.66
C GLN A 34 16.39 -19.94 13.55
N VAL A 35 15.37 -19.47 14.27
CA VAL A 35 14.99 -18.05 14.25
C VAL A 35 15.68 -17.36 15.43
N GLY A 36 16.77 -16.66 15.15
CA GLY A 36 17.46 -15.82 16.14
C GLY A 36 16.52 -14.80 16.78
N ARG A 37 16.69 -14.53 18.08
CA ARG A 37 15.81 -13.61 18.82
C ARG A 37 16.17 -12.16 18.48
N LEU A 38 15.15 -11.33 18.29
CA LEU A 38 15.27 -9.90 17.98
C LEU A 38 15.96 -9.06 19.06
N GLU A 39 16.23 -9.66 20.23
CA GLU A 39 16.95 -9.05 21.35
C GLU A 39 18.48 -9.09 21.20
N ASP A 40 19.01 -9.86 20.23
CA ASP A 40 20.45 -9.96 19.97
C ASP A 40 20.95 -8.95 18.91
N VAL A 41 20.11 -7.98 18.54
CA VAL A 41 20.48 -6.91 17.59
C VAL A 41 20.96 -5.69 18.38
N ASP A 42 22.28 -5.57 18.53
CA ASP A 42 22.93 -4.36 19.02
C ASP A 42 22.62 -3.18 18.09
N ILE A 43 21.80 -2.24 18.54
CA ILE A 43 21.61 -0.95 17.87
C ILE A 43 22.80 -0.08 18.26
N ALA A 44 23.64 0.28 17.28
CA ALA A 44 24.74 1.21 17.48
C ALA A 44 24.25 2.57 18.03
N GLU A 45 24.71 2.93 19.22
CA GLU A 45 24.36 4.13 19.99
C GLU A 45 25.03 5.43 19.51
N ASP A 46 25.41 5.54 18.23
CA ASP A 46 26.08 6.74 17.71
C ASP A 46 25.35 7.32 16.50
N ALA A 47 24.12 7.76 16.73
CA ALA A 47 23.45 8.71 15.84
C ALA A 47 23.95 10.10 16.19
N THR A 48 24.90 10.59 15.40
CA THR A 48 25.45 11.95 15.49
C THR A 48 24.30 12.96 15.41
N MET A 49 24.11 13.77 16.45
CA MET A 49 23.16 14.87 16.44
C MET A 49 23.55 15.87 15.34
N VAL A 50 22.69 16.03 14.33
CA VAL A 50 22.84 17.05 13.29
C VAL A 50 22.24 18.35 13.79
N GLU A 51 23.10 19.35 13.89
CA GLU A 51 22.81 20.71 14.32
C GLU A 51 21.86 21.42 13.34
N ALA A 52 20.82 22.07 13.87
CA ALA A 52 19.77 22.70 13.08
C ALA A 52 20.28 24.00 12.42
N LEU A 53 20.23 24.06 11.09
CA LEU A 53 20.46 25.31 10.33
C LEU A 53 19.23 26.24 10.44
N PRO A 54 19.41 27.56 10.58
CA PRO A 54 18.30 28.51 10.70
C PRO A 54 17.52 28.67 9.39
N ALA A 55 16.21 28.85 9.53
CA ALA A 55 15.26 29.02 8.43
C ALA A 55 15.51 30.33 7.64
N PRO A 56 15.38 30.32 6.30
CA PRO A 56 15.38 31.53 5.50
C PRO A 56 14.07 32.33 5.67
N ALA A 57 14.19 33.65 5.72
CA ALA A 57 13.11 34.60 5.93
C ALA A 57 12.07 34.58 4.80
N GLU A 58 10.79 34.49 5.15
CA GLU A 58 9.66 34.61 4.24
C GLU A 58 9.42 36.08 3.84
N SER A 59 9.60 36.39 2.56
CA SER A 59 9.14 37.64 1.96
C SER A 59 7.70 37.47 1.45
N ARG A 60 6.74 38.12 2.11
CA ARG A 60 5.36 38.28 1.60
C ARG A 60 5.36 39.24 0.41
N PRO A 61 4.78 38.88 -0.76
CA PRO A 61 4.40 39.88 -1.74
C PRO A 61 3.11 40.58 -1.30
N GLU A 62 3.17 41.89 -1.14
CA GLU A 62 2.01 42.75 -0.96
C GLU A 62 1.15 42.77 -2.24
N GLY A 63 0.08 41.99 -2.26
CA GLY A 63 -0.90 41.97 -3.33
C GLY A 63 -1.99 43.01 -3.11
N GLY A 64 -1.91 44.13 -3.84
CA GLY A 64 -2.86 45.23 -3.76
C GLY A 64 -4.29 44.89 -4.19
N PHE A 65 -5.23 45.73 -3.72
CA PHE A 65 -6.68 45.67 -3.84
C PHE A 65 -7.26 45.58 -5.28
N PHE A 66 -6.42 45.67 -6.32
CA PHE A 66 -6.85 45.63 -7.72
C PHE A 66 -6.80 44.22 -8.37
N SER A 67 -6.24 43.21 -7.69
CA SER A 67 -6.12 41.85 -8.26
C SER A 67 -7.45 41.09 -8.40
N ARG A 68 -8.55 41.60 -7.80
CA ARG A 68 -9.89 41.00 -7.91
C ARG A 68 -10.72 41.54 -9.08
N PHE A 69 -10.19 42.46 -9.88
CA PHE A 69 -10.94 43.05 -11.01
C PHE A 69 -10.64 42.38 -12.37
N PHE A 70 -9.68 41.45 -12.45
CA PHE A 70 -9.39 40.70 -13.69
C PHE A 70 -9.99 39.27 -13.72
N GLU A 71 -10.89 38.96 -12.79
CA GLU A 71 -11.60 37.68 -12.74
C GLU A 71 -12.84 37.73 -13.66
N GLY A 72 -12.59 37.68 -14.96
CA GLY A 72 -13.62 37.76 -15.99
C GLY A 72 -13.17 37.10 -17.29
N GLY A 73 -13.24 35.78 -17.37
CA GLY A 73 -12.92 35.06 -18.59
C GLY A 73 -13.07 33.55 -18.50
N SER A 74 -14.30 33.05 -18.72
CA SER A 74 -14.63 31.74 -19.31
C SER A 74 -13.55 30.65 -19.25
N ALA A 75 -13.57 29.80 -18.23
CA ALA A 75 -12.89 28.52 -18.28
C ALA A 75 -13.71 27.53 -19.15
N LYS A 76 -13.74 27.80 -20.46
CA LYS A 76 -13.94 26.76 -21.45
C LYS A 76 -12.75 25.80 -21.35
N GLY A 77 -13.03 24.52 -21.10
CA GLY A 77 -12.14 23.38 -21.31
C GLY A 77 -10.66 23.67 -21.14
N ALA A 78 -10.15 23.58 -19.91
CA ALA A 78 -8.74 23.30 -19.74
C ALA A 78 -8.46 21.99 -20.49
N THR A 79 -7.67 22.05 -21.55
CA THR A 79 -6.84 20.90 -21.94
C THR A 79 -6.11 20.53 -20.67
N GLN A 80 -6.56 19.47 -19.98
CA GLN A 80 -5.98 19.04 -18.72
C GLN A 80 -4.59 18.49 -19.02
N GLY A 81 -3.64 19.40 -19.09
CA GLY A 81 -2.22 19.09 -19.17
C GLY A 81 -1.78 18.49 -17.84
N GLY A 82 -0.79 17.60 -17.92
CA GLY A 82 -0.15 17.08 -16.71
C GLY A 82 0.41 18.20 -15.84
N THR A 83 0.47 17.96 -14.53
CA THR A 83 1.05 18.88 -13.56
C THR A 83 2.56 18.69 -13.39
N VAL A 84 3.11 17.59 -13.90
CA VAL A 84 4.54 17.23 -13.73
C VAL A 84 5.17 16.75 -15.02
N SER A 85 6.50 16.86 -15.09
CA SER A 85 7.31 16.23 -16.14
C SER A 85 7.66 14.79 -15.79
N ASN A 86 7.85 13.95 -16.82
CA ASN A 86 8.21 12.55 -16.62
C ASN A 86 9.52 12.41 -15.82
N GLY A 87 9.46 11.74 -14.67
CA GLY A 87 10.62 11.49 -13.82
C GLY A 87 11.02 12.66 -12.92
N GLN A 88 10.23 13.73 -12.87
CA GLN A 88 10.39 14.82 -11.91
C GLN A 88 10.36 14.27 -10.47
N THR A 89 11.39 14.56 -9.68
CA THR A 89 11.38 14.25 -8.25
C THR A 89 10.31 15.07 -7.55
N LEU A 90 9.39 14.40 -6.87
CA LEU A 90 8.31 15.02 -6.11
C LEU A 90 8.61 14.98 -4.61
N PRO A 91 8.13 15.96 -3.83
CA PRO A 91 8.12 15.83 -2.37
C PRO A 91 7.40 14.55 -1.93
N TYR A 92 7.86 13.96 -0.83
CA TYR A 92 7.31 12.70 -0.37
C TYR A 92 5.82 12.81 -0.03
N GLY A 93 5.03 11.87 -0.55
CA GLY A 93 3.57 11.85 -0.39
C GLY A 93 2.80 12.74 -1.39
N GLU A 94 3.48 13.49 -2.25
CA GLU A 94 2.83 14.22 -3.33
C GLU A 94 2.58 13.35 -4.56
N VAL A 95 1.49 13.64 -5.26
CA VAL A 95 1.08 12.94 -6.48
C VAL A 95 1.03 13.93 -7.64
N GLY A 96 1.86 13.70 -8.65
CA GLY A 96 1.86 14.44 -9.91
C GLY A 96 0.95 13.78 -10.94
N VAL A 97 0.31 14.58 -11.79
CA VAL A 97 -0.44 14.09 -12.96
C VAL A 97 0.47 14.17 -14.18
N LEU A 98 0.75 13.04 -14.82
CA LEU A 98 1.61 12.92 -15.99
C LEU A 98 0.81 12.47 -17.20
N CYS A 99 0.55 13.40 -18.13
CA CYS A 99 -0.22 13.14 -19.34
C CYS A 99 0.68 13.04 -20.58
N GLY A 100 0.23 12.33 -21.61
CA GLY A 100 0.91 12.30 -22.91
C GLY A 100 2.20 11.49 -22.98
N VAL A 101 2.50 10.70 -21.95
CA VAL A 101 3.67 9.81 -21.90
C VAL A 101 3.22 8.38 -22.15
N SER A 102 3.85 7.71 -23.11
CA SER A 102 3.58 6.29 -23.39
C SER A 102 4.10 5.39 -22.27
N ASP A 103 3.37 4.34 -21.91
CA ASP A 103 3.74 3.34 -20.88
C ASP A 103 5.18 2.82 -20.99
N ARG A 104 5.71 2.67 -22.22
CA ARG A 104 7.09 2.22 -22.47
C ARG A 104 8.17 3.14 -21.87
N LYS A 105 7.82 4.40 -21.56
CA LYS A 105 8.71 5.40 -20.97
C LYS A 105 8.57 5.53 -19.45
N LEU A 106 7.67 4.74 -18.84
CA LEU A 106 7.42 4.76 -17.39
C LEU A 106 8.30 3.76 -16.63
N GLY A 107 9.06 2.92 -17.33
CA GLY A 107 9.87 1.86 -16.74
C GLY A 107 9.18 0.51 -16.80
N LYS A 108 9.44 -0.35 -15.80
CA LYS A 108 8.94 -1.74 -15.78
C LYS A 108 7.60 -1.80 -15.07
N ALA A 109 6.61 -2.44 -15.69
CA ALA A 109 5.38 -2.82 -14.98
C ALA A 109 5.72 -3.87 -13.91
N ILE A 110 5.52 -3.55 -12.63
CA ILE A 110 5.86 -4.40 -11.49
C ILE A 110 4.64 -4.98 -10.78
N ALA A 111 3.46 -4.36 -10.92
CA ALA A 111 2.20 -4.89 -10.39
C ALA A 111 0.99 -4.45 -11.21
N ARG A 112 -0.11 -5.21 -11.10
CA ARG A 112 -1.41 -4.88 -11.69
C ARG A 112 -2.53 -5.15 -10.69
N HIS A 113 -3.57 -4.32 -10.73
CA HIS A 113 -4.78 -4.52 -9.95
C HIS A 113 -6.05 -4.19 -10.78
N PRO A 114 -7.01 -5.12 -10.90
CA PRO A 114 -6.88 -6.53 -10.55
C PRO A 114 -5.79 -7.22 -11.39
N GLU A 115 -5.31 -8.39 -10.95
CA GLU A 115 -4.25 -9.13 -11.66
C GLU A 115 -4.59 -9.43 -13.13
N ARG A 116 -5.89 -9.59 -13.42
CA ARG A 116 -6.44 -9.85 -14.75
C ARG A 116 -7.53 -8.85 -15.06
N GLY A 117 -7.57 -8.38 -16.31
CA GLY A 117 -8.59 -7.45 -16.80
C GLY A 117 -8.10 -6.01 -16.87
N ARG A 118 -9.04 -5.07 -16.92
CA ARG A 118 -8.77 -3.63 -16.89
C ARG A 118 -8.62 -3.16 -15.44
N GLY A 119 -7.72 -2.21 -15.21
CA GLY A 119 -7.51 -1.60 -13.91
C GLY A 119 -6.19 -0.85 -13.87
N TYR A 120 -5.59 -0.80 -12.68
CA TYR A 120 -4.36 -0.07 -12.43
C TYR A 120 -3.12 -0.90 -12.75
N THR A 121 -2.09 -0.24 -13.28
CA THR A 121 -0.75 -0.82 -13.43
C THR A 121 0.26 0.06 -12.72
N LEU A 122 1.09 -0.55 -11.87
CA LEU A 122 2.20 0.10 -11.21
C LEU A 122 3.48 -0.13 -12.01
N TYR A 123 4.17 0.96 -12.32
CA TYR A 123 5.45 0.99 -12.99
C TYR A 123 6.54 1.53 -12.06
N ASP A 124 7.73 0.98 -12.21
CA ASP A 124 8.94 1.35 -11.50
C ASP A 124 9.98 1.83 -12.52
N SER A 125 10.46 3.08 -12.35
CA SER A 125 11.44 3.69 -13.26
C SER A 125 12.85 3.10 -13.13
N ALA A 126 13.19 2.53 -11.98
CA ALA A 126 14.52 2.01 -11.66
C ALA A 126 14.44 0.69 -10.85
N PRO A 127 13.93 -0.42 -11.44
CA PRO A 127 13.72 -1.66 -10.71
C PRO A 127 15.01 -2.22 -10.14
N GLY A 128 14.99 -2.58 -8.85
CA GLY A 128 16.15 -3.07 -8.12
C GLY A 128 16.99 -1.98 -7.44
N SER A 129 16.66 -0.70 -7.66
CA SER A 129 17.20 0.40 -6.86
C SER A 129 16.61 0.39 -5.45
N THR A 130 17.43 0.73 -4.46
CA THR A 130 16.98 1.02 -3.09
C THR A 130 16.92 2.52 -2.77
N ALA A 131 17.29 3.38 -3.73
CA ALA A 131 17.18 4.83 -3.58
C ALA A 131 15.78 5.32 -4.01
N PRO A 132 15.25 6.42 -3.43
CA PRO A 132 14.00 7.01 -3.89
C PRO A 132 14.05 7.38 -5.38
N HIS A 133 13.03 6.98 -6.13
CA HIS A 133 12.89 7.24 -7.56
C HIS A 133 11.41 7.33 -7.95
N SER A 134 11.15 7.52 -9.24
CA SER A 134 9.78 7.70 -9.73
C SER A 134 9.07 6.37 -9.90
N PHE A 135 7.87 6.29 -9.35
CA PHE A 135 6.89 5.25 -9.67
C PHE A 135 5.70 5.89 -10.37
N TYR A 136 5.01 5.09 -11.19
CA TYR A 136 3.85 5.56 -11.94
C TYR A 136 2.70 4.59 -11.79
N VAL A 137 1.51 5.12 -11.56
CA VAL A 137 0.27 4.34 -11.62
C VAL A 137 -0.51 4.79 -12.85
N THR A 138 -0.89 3.86 -13.73
CA THR A 138 -1.80 4.10 -14.86
C THR A 138 -3.14 3.42 -14.63
N GLY A 139 -4.12 3.63 -15.52
CA GLY A 139 -5.46 3.05 -15.41
C GLY A 139 -6.53 4.04 -14.94
N PHE A 140 -6.20 5.34 -14.90
CA PHE A 140 -7.13 6.42 -14.55
C PHE A 140 -8.03 6.81 -15.72
N ASP A 141 -9.22 7.34 -15.41
CA ASP A 141 -10.21 7.74 -16.40
C ASP A 141 -9.73 8.87 -17.30
N ASP A 142 -8.94 9.79 -16.74
CA ASP A 142 -8.31 10.91 -17.47
C ASP A 142 -7.15 10.49 -18.39
N GLN A 143 -6.83 9.20 -18.46
CA GLN A 143 -5.74 8.65 -19.27
C GLN A 143 -4.35 9.20 -18.91
N CYS A 144 -4.20 9.81 -17.74
CA CYS A 144 -2.93 10.34 -17.26
C CYS A 144 -2.37 9.45 -16.14
N ALA A 145 -1.07 9.18 -16.20
CA ALA A 145 -0.40 8.47 -15.13
C ALA A 145 -0.34 9.35 -13.87
N ARG A 146 -0.36 8.73 -12.70
CA ARG A 146 -0.02 9.38 -11.44
C ARG A 146 1.43 9.06 -11.11
N GLN A 147 2.27 10.09 -11.08
CA GLN A 147 3.68 9.98 -10.72
C GLN A 147 3.84 10.26 -9.22
N ILE A 148 4.65 9.45 -8.57
CA ILE A 148 4.99 9.56 -7.16
C ILE A 148 6.49 9.28 -6.99
N THR A 149 7.08 9.79 -5.91
CA THR A 149 8.47 9.50 -5.54
C THR A 149 8.50 8.68 -4.25
N GLY A 150 9.27 7.61 -4.25
CA GLY A 150 9.47 6.74 -3.09
C GLY A 150 10.58 5.74 -3.34
N ALA A 151 10.96 5.00 -2.30
CA ALA A 151 11.90 3.89 -2.39
C ALA A 151 11.20 2.60 -2.81
N LEU A 152 10.02 2.34 -2.26
CA LEU A 152 9.21 1.16 -2.57
C LEU A 152 7.73 1.55 -2.65
N VAL A 153 7.03 1.03 -3.66
CA VAL A 153 5.59 1.23 -3.83
C VAL A 153 4.91 -0.12 -4.02
N MET A 154 3.79 -0.33 -3.32
CA MET A 154 3.04 -1.59 -3.37
C MET A 154 1.53 -1.35 -3.46
N PHE A 155 0.84 -2.26 -4.12
CA PHE A 155 -0.61 -2.35 -4.05
C PHE A 155 -1.05 -3.12 -2.80
N GLY A 156 -2.01 -2.57 -2.06
CA GLY A 156 -2.68 -3.18 -0.92
C GLY A 156 -4.17 -3.43 -1.20
N SER A 157 -4.70 -4.56 -0.75
CA SER A 157 -6.11 -4.90 -0.96
C SER A 157 -7.04 -4.28 0.09
N PRO A 158 -8.30 -3.98 -0.26
CA PRO A 158 -9.37 -3.74 0.70
C PRO A 158 -9.45 -4.77 1.83
N SER A 159 -9.33 -6.07 1.52
CA SER A 159 -9.38 -7.11 2.56
C SER A 159 -8.23 -7.03 3.55
N MET A 160 -7.02 -6.71 3.10
CA MET A 160 -5.86 -6.52 3.98
C MET A 160 -6.05 -5.27 4.86
N HIS A 161 -6.53 -4.18 4.26
CA HIS A 161 -6.84 -2.96 5.00
C HIS A 161 -7.85 -3.23 6.14
N GLU A 162 -8.94 -3.96 5.88
CA GLU A 162 -9.93 -4.27 6.91
C GLU A 162 -9.37 -5.19 8.02
N GLN A 163 -8.51 -6.15 7.67
CA GLN A 163 -7.84 -7.00 8.65
C GLN A 163 -6.98 -6.19 9.62
N LEU A 164 -6.23 -5.20 9.10
CA LEU A 164 -5.41 -4.32 9.92
C LEU A 164 -6.27 -3.32 10.71
N ARG A 165 -7.32 -2.76 10.10
CA ARG A 165 -8.13 -1.68 10.67
C ARG A 165 -9.18 -2.15 11.68
N TYR A 166 -9.65 -3.38 11.59
CA TYR A 166 -10.66 -3.94 12.50
C TYR A 166 -10.16 -5.14 13.30
N GLY A 167 -8.92 -5.59 13.06
CA GLY A 167 -8.24 -6.59 13.89
C GLY A 167 -7.64 -5.99 15.16
N LEU A 168 -6.97 -6.83 15.96
CA LEU A 168 -6.30 -6.43 17.22
C LEU A 168 -5.37 -5.20 17.12
N PRO A 169 -4.68 -4.90 15.99
CA PRO A 169 -3.85 -3.70 15.88
C PRO A 169 -4.62 -2.37 15.76
N ALA A 170 -5.93 -2.39 15.55
CA ALA A 170 -6.75 -1.24 15.16
C ALA A 170 -6.65 -0.01 16.08
N GLU A 171 -6.55 -0.23 17.39
CA GLU A 171 -6.60 0.83 18.40
C GLU A 171 -5.33 1.68 18.43
N SER A 172 -4.23 1.17 17.89
CA SER A 172 -2.93 1.83 17.92
C SER A 172 -2.68 2.79 16.75
N GLN A 173 -3.43 2.67 15.65
CA GLN A 173 -3.16 3.42 14.43
C GLN A 173 -4.05 4.66 14.29
N PRO A 174 -3.48 5.86 14.16
CA PRO A 174 -4.24 7.07 13.87
C PRO A 174 -5.11 6.89 12.62
N VAL A 175 -6.29 7.51 12.64
CA VAL A 175 -7.16 7.55 11.46
C VAL A 175 -6.56 8.55 10.47
N SER A 176 -6.39 8.11 9.23
CA SER A 176 -5.90 8.90 8.11
C SER A 176 -7.01 9.28 7.13
N ALA A 177 -6.73 10.22 6.22
CA ALA A 177 -7.68 10.63 5.18
C ALA A 177 -8.09 9.47 4.26
N THR A 178 -7.18 8.53 3.99
CA THR A 178 -7.49 7.32 3.21
C THR A 178 -8.40 6.36 3.97
N ASP A 179 -8.28 6.27 5.30
CA ASP A 179 -9.21 5.47 6.13
C ASP A 179 -10.62 6.06 6.09
N GLU A 180 -10.77 7.39 6.15
CA GLU A 180 -12.08 8.04 6.10
C GLU A 180 -12.75 7.91 4.73
N ALA A 181 -11.96 8.06 3.67
CA ALA A 181 -12.42 7.84 2.30
C ALA A 181 -12.82 6.37 2.09
N TYR A 182 -12.05 5.43 2.63
CA TYR A 182 -12.37 4.00 2.58
C TYR A 182 -13.68 3.68 3.32
N GLU A 183 -13.89 4.22 4.52
CA GLU A 183 -15.15 4.05 5.26
C GLU A 183 -16.37 4.57 4.48
N THR A 184 -16.20 5.71 3.81
CA THR A 184 -17.25 6.31 2.96
C THR A 184 -17.55 5.44 1.74
N LEU A 185 -16.51 4.95 1.07
CA LEU A 185 -16.62 4.06 -0.08
C LEU A 185 -17.25 2.72 0.32
N LYS A 186 -16.75 2.10 1.38
CA LYS A 186 -17.24 0.83 1.92
C LYS A 186 -18.72 0.90 2.27
N ARG A 187 -19.19 1.99 2.89
CA ARG A 187 -20.62 2.20 3.14
C ARG A 187 -21.42 2.20 1.85
N ARG A 188 -20.92 2.83 0.77
CA ARG A 188 -21.57 2.88 -0.54
C ARG A 188 -21.61 1.51 -1.22
N VAL A 189 -20.50 0.79 -1.23
CA VAL A 189 -20.35 -0.48 -1.98
C VAL A 189 -20.94 -1.67 -1.23
N CYS A 190 -20.76 -1.71 0.08
CA CYS A 190 -21.10 -2.85 0.92
C CYS A 190 -22.31 -2.61 1.84
N GLY A 191 -22.69 -1.35 2.11
CA GLY A 191 -23.70 -1.02 3.12
C GLY A 191 -23.22 -1.18 4.57
N ALA A 192 -21.93 -1.45 4.79
CA ALA A 192 -21.39 -1.67 6.13
C ALA A 192 -21.34 -0.36 6.93
N ALA A 193 -21.65 -0.45 8.23
CA ALA A 193 -21.50 0.66 9.17
C ALA A 193 -20.02 1.04 9.38
N ARG A 194 -19.77 2.26 9.85
CA ARG A 194 -18.40 2.71 10.16
C ARG A 194 -17.75 1.77 11.17
N GLY A 195 -16.48 1.41 10.95
CA GLY A 195 -15.76 0.51 11.86
C GLY A 195 -16.19 -0.96 11.80
N LYS A 196 -17.06 -1.35 10.84
CA LYS A 196 -17.44 -2.75 10.61
C LYS A 196 -16.92 -3.24 9.26
N PRO A 197 -16.43 -4.49 9.16
CA PRO A 197 -15.93 -5.00 7.88
C PRO A 197 -17.04 -5.10 6.84
N CYS A 198 -16.66 -5.02 5.55
CA CYS A 198 -17.55 -5.21 4.41
C CYS A 198 -18.12 -6.65 4.34
N GLY A 199 -17.45 -7.62 4.99
CA GLY A 199 -17.89 -9.01 5.06
C GLY A 199 -17.97 -9.65 3.67
N ARG A 200 -19.10 -10.30 3.35
CA ARG A 200 -19.31 -10.96 2.04
C ARG A 200 -19.22 -10.00 0.84
N GLY A 201 -19.34 -8.69 1.06
CA GLY A 201 -19.20 -7.69 0.00
C GLY A 201 -17.77 -7.39 -0.42
N ILE A 202 -16.75 -7.89 0.31
CA ILE A 202 -15.36 -7.44 0.11
C ILE A 202 -14.84 -7.74 -1.30
N ALA A 203 -15.25 -8.87 -1.87
CA ALA A 203 -14.92 -9.24 -3.25
C ALA A 203 -15.47 -8.26 -4.30
N ARG A 204 -16.46 -7.42 -3.96
CA ARG A 204 -16.93 -6.34 -4.83
C ARG A 204 -16.00 -5.14 -4.76
N MET A 205 -15.54 -4.77 -3.57
CA MET A 205 -14.56 -3.70 -3.37
C MET A 205 -13.26 -4.03 -4.10
N GLU A 206 -12.76 -5.26 -3.98
CA GLU A 206 -11.47 -5.68 -4.57
C GLU A 206 -11.44 -5.75 -6.11
N LYS A 207 -12.58 -5.55 -6.80
CA LYS A 207 -12.59 -5.53 -8.27
C LYS A 207 -11.98 -4.28 -8.86
N ASN A 208 -12.16 -3.16 -8.16
CA ASN A 208 -11.90 -1.82 -8.67
C ASN A 208 -11.31 -0.89 -7.62
N THR A 209 -11.03 -1.38 -6.40
CA THR A 209 -10.48 -0.60 -5.29
C THR A 209 -9.14 -1.15 -4.87
N VAL A 210 -8.14 -0.28 -4.79
CA VAL A 210 -6.79 -0.64 -4.35
C VAL A 210 -6.17 0.49 -3.55
N PHE A 211 -5.38 0.12 -2.55
CA PHE A 211 -4.50 1.05 -1.86
C PHE A 211 -3.14 1.07 -2.54
N VAL A 212 -2.52 2.23 -2.64
CA VAL A 212 -1.12 2.37 -3.06
C VAL A 212 -0.33 2.81 -1.84
N THR A 213 0.51 1.93 -1.30
CA THR A 213 1.38 2.22 -0.17
C THR A 213 2.76 2.63 -0.70
N ILE A 214 3.28 3.76 -0.22
CA ILE A 214 4.50 4.38 -0.70
C ILE A 214 5.45 4.54 0.49
N TYR A 215 6.60 3.89 0.45
CA TYR A 215 7.64 3.98 1.46
C TYR A 215 8.72 4.96 1.02
N GLU A 216 9.11 5.87 1.90
CA GLU A 216 10.14 6.88 1.60
C GLU A 216 11.51 6.22 1.47
N ASN A 217 11.82 5.25 2.35
CA ASN A 217 13.12 4.62 2.46
C ASN A 217 12.98 3.08 2.46
N PHE A 218 14.06 2.35 2.17
CA PHE A 218 14.05 0.87 2.28
C PHE A 218 14.21 0.34 3.71
N ALA A 219 14.71 1.17 4.64
CA ALA A 219 14.95 0.79 6.03
C ALA A 219 13.73 1.10 6.92
N SER A 220 13.84 2.10 7.80
CA SER A 220 12.77 2.49 8.70
C SER A 220 11.76 3.43 8.02
N ASN A 221 10.48 3.15 8.22
CA ASN A 221 9.37 3.96 7.74
C ASN A 221 8.30 4.08 8.85
N PRO A 222 8.56 4.87 9.92
CA PRO A 222 7.60 5.05 11.01
C PRO A 222 6.30 5.69 10.51
N ARG A 223 6.41 6.45 9.42
CA ARG A 223 5.32 7.01 8.65
C ARG A 223 5.45 6.62 7.19
N TRP A 224 4.33 6.43 6.52
CA TRP A 224 4.30 6.15 5.09
C TRP A 224 3.14 6.89 4.41
N ALA A 225 3.29 7.18 3.12
CA ALA A 225 2.20 7.73 2.32
C ALA A 225 1.31 6.61 1.78
N GLU A 226 0.01 6.87 1.72
CA GLU A 226 -0.99 5.95 1.19
C GLU A 226 -1.96 6.69 0.27
N LEU A 227 -2.31 6.06 -0.84
CA LEU A 227 -3.36 6.51 -1.76
C LEU A 227 -4.49 5.49 -1.75
N LEU A 228 -5.74 5.96 -1.90
CA LEU A 228 -6.90 5.12 -2.15
C LEU A 228 -7.39 5.37 -3.58
N LEU A 229 -7.35 4.32 -4.40
CA LEU A 229 -7.84 4.36 -5.78
C LEU A 229 -9.14 3.57 -5.90
N HIS A 230 -10.08 4.09 -6.68
CA HIS A 230 -11.34 3.42 -6.99
C HIS A 230 -11.85 3.84 -8.37
N ASP A 231 -12.28 2.88 -9.20
CA ASP A 231 -12.97 3.16 -10.47
C ASP A 231 -12.28 4.20 -11.37
N GLY A 232 -10.96 4.06 -11.55
CA GLY A 232 -10.20 4.98 -12.41
C GLY A 232 -9.90 6.34 -11.78
N GLU A 233 -10.18 6.53 -10.49
CA GLU A 233 -9.96 7.79 -9.76
C GLU A 233 -9.02 7.62 -8.56
N LEU A 234 -8.37 8.72 -8.16
CA LEU A 234 -7.70 8.87 -6.88
C LEU A 234 -8.70 9.50 -5.89
N LEU A 235 -9.23 8.70 -4.97
CA LEU A 235 -10.24 9.17 -4.01
C LEU A 235 -9.66 9.94 -2.84
N ALA A 236 -8.48 9.53 -2.37
CA ALA A 236 -7.80 10.17 -1.26
C ALA A 236 -6.30 9.87 -1.26
N GLN A 237 -5.56 10.75 -0.63
CA GLN A 237 -4.15 10.57 -0.27
C GLN A 237 -3.95 10.97 1.19
N GLY A 238 -3.02 10.34 1.88
CA GLY A 238 -2.72 10.68 3.26
C GLY A 238 -1.47 9.99 3.79
N MET A 239 -1.03 10.45 4.96
CA MET A 239 0.05 9.81 5.70
C MET A 239 -0.52 8.85 6.74
N LYS A 240 0.12 7.69 6.88
CA LYS A 240 -0.11 6.69 7.93
C LYS A 240 1.13 6.52 8.80
N GLY A 241 0.96 5.82 9.91
CA GLY A 241 1.98 5.69 10.95
C GLY A 241 1.92 6.80 11.99
N ARG A 242 2.87 6.79 12.93
CA ARG A 242 2.98 7.79 14.01
C ARG A 242 4.25 8.61 13.83
#